data_AF-A0A8V0YBB3-F1
#
_entry.id   AF-A0A8V0YBB3-F1
#
_cell.length_a   1.000
_cell.length_b   1.000
_cell.length_c   1.000
_cell.angle_alpha   90.00
_cell.angle_beta   90.00
_cell.angle_gamma   90.00
#
_symmetry.space_group_name_H-M   'P 1'
#
loop_
_entity.id
_entity.type
_entity.pdbx_description
1 polymer ?
#
loop_
_entity_poly.entity_id
_entity_poly.type
_entity_poly.pdbx_seq_one_letter_code
_entity_poly.pdbx_strand_id
1 'polypeptide(L)'
;LWPNKQWKSSRLGRSGRKWVKGFSEEAGSEKGEEALRLFKLLHRTRQEVFKNDTRALEAARQKINEEFKNNQSETSEEKINELLKIASDVEVILRTSVIQAVHTDSDKILLLPRKDLLQDNIPYFDKPTKKHES
;
A
#
# COMPACT_ATOMS: atom_id res chain seq x y z
N LEU A 1 -7.46 -5.81 -34.63
CA LEU A 1 -6.58 -4.76 -35.20
C LEU A 1 -7.18 -3.44 -34.73
N TRP A 2 -6.72 -2.70 -33.73
CA TRP A 2 -5.40 -2.29 -33.24
C TRP A 2 -5.42 -2.49 -31.67
N PRO A 3 -4.52 -1.96 -30.82
CA PRO A 3 -3.51 -2.73 -30.11
C PRO A 3 -3.29 -2.24 -28.65
N ASN A 4 -2.50 -2.94 -27.87
CA ASN A 4 -1.28 -2.30 -27.37
C ASN A 4 -0.36 -3.37 -26.82
N LYS A 5 0.69 -3.60 -27.57
CA LYS A 5 1.88 -4.27 -27.10
C LYS A 5 2.45 -3.45 -25.93
N GLN A 6 3.08 -4.18 -25.02
CA GLN A 6 4.26 -3.71 -24.28
C GLN A 6 3.99 -2.82 -23.07
N TRP A 7 3.33 -3.36 -22.04
CA TRP A 7 3.54 -2.82 -20.70
C TRP A 7 4.91 -3.27 -20.21
N LYS A 8 5.86 -2.32 -20.17
CA LYS A 8 7.25 -2.56 -19.81
C LYS A 8 7.35 -3.17 -18.41
N SER A 9 7.61 -4.47 -18.44
CA SER A 9 8.05 -5.39 -17.40
C SER A 9 9.42 -5.00 -16.79
N SER A 10 9.63 -3.74 -16.38
CA SER A 10 10.95 -3.30 -15.91
C SER A 10 11.18 -3.42 -14.40
N ARG A 11 10.17 -3.79 -13.60
CA ARG A 11 10.32 -3.89 -12.14
C ARG A 11 9.75 -5.15 -11.48
N LEU A 12 9.07 -6.01 -12.22
CA LEU A 12 8.65 -7.31 -11.70
C LEU A 12 9.68 -8.35 -12.14
N GLY A 13 10.50 -8.78 -11.18
CA GLY A 13 11.38 -9.94 -11.36
C GLY A 13 10.59 -11.16 -11.85
N ARG A 14 11.29 -12.17 -12.38
CA ARG A 14 10.71 -13.36 -13.06
C ARG A 14 9.51 -14.00 -12.31
N SER A 15 9.48 -13.92 -10.98
CA SER A 15 8.38 -14.37 -10.13
C SER A 15 7.06 -13.61 -10.37
N GLY A 16 7.09 -12.27 -10.48
CA GLY A 16 5.89 -11.46 -10.70
C GLY A 16 5.22 -11.68 -12.06
N ARG A 17 6.00 -12.10 -13.07
CA ARG A 17 5.50 -12.44 -14.42
C ARG A 17 4.71 -13.75 -14.45
N LYS A 18 5.04 -14.73 -13.60
CA LYS A 18 4.29 -15.99 -13.47
C LYS A 18 2.95 -15.78 -12.75
N TRP A 19 2.94 -14.86 -11.79
CA TRP A 19 1.77 -14.52 -10.96
C TRP A 19 0.66 -13.79 -11.71
N VAL A 20 1.00 -12.76 -12.51
CA VAL A 20 0.00 -12.04 -13.33
C VAL A 20 -0.68 -12.99 -14.32
N LYS A 21 0.03 -14.04 -14.77
CA LYS A 21 -0.52 -15.03 -15.69
C LYS A 21 -1.55 -15.95 -15.03
N GLY A 22 -1.29 -16.43 -13.81
CA GLY A 22 -2.20 -17.33 -13.08
C GLY A 22 -3.49 -16.64 -12.60
N PHE A 23 -3.41 -15.36 -12.22
CA PHE A 23 -4.61 -14.59 -11.84
C PHE A 23 -5.44 -14.15 -13.07
N SER A 24 -4.78 -13.98 -14.23
CA SER A 24 -5.43 -13.49 -15.46
C SER A 24 -6.16 -14.56 -16.27
N GLU A 25 -5.94 -15.86 -15.98
CA GLU A 25 -6.65 -16.96 -16.66
C GLU A 25 -8.01 -17.30 -16.01
N GLU A 26 -8.26 -16.85 -14.77
CA GLU A 26 -9.55 -16.95 -14.06
C GLU A 26 -10.27 -15.60 -13.84
N ALA A 27 -9.63 -14.48 -14.20
CA ALA A 27 -10.19 -13.13 -14.03
C ALA A 27 -11.25 -12.81 -15.08
N GLY A 28 -12.45 -13.36 -14.88
CA GLY A 28 -13.70 -12.88 -15.45
C GLY A 28 -14.60 -12.16 -14.42
N SER A 29 -14.17 -12.01 -13.16
CA SER A 29 -14.98 -11.40 -12.09
C SER A 29 -14.41 -10.06 -11.61
N GLU A 30 -15.30 -9.10 -11.34
CA GLU A 30 -14.99 -7.76 -10.83
C GLU A 30 -14.07 -7.78 -9.59
N LYS A 31 -14.27 -8.77 -8.71
CA LYS A 31 -13.50 -8.96 -7.47
C LYS A 31 -12.05 -9.35 -7.72
N GLY A 32 -11.78 -10.14 -8.77
CA GLY A 32 -10.42 -10.48 -9.17
C GLY A 32 -9.64 -9.24 -9.64
N GLU A 33 -10.30 -8.33 -10.35
CA GLU A 33 -9.69 -7.06 -10.73
C GLU A 33 -9.39 -6.17 -9.53
N GLU A 34 -10.32 -6.09 -8.57
CA GLU A 34 -10.16 -5.34 -7.32
C GLU A 34 -8.97 -5.85 -6.49
N ALA A 35 -8.87 -7.17 -6.31
CA ALA A 35 -7.74 -7.81 -5.63
C ALA A 35 -6.39 -7.45 -6.28
N LEU A 36 -6.32 -7.49 -7.61
CA LEU A 36 -5.12 -7.10 -8.36
C LEU A 36 -4.78 -5.62 -8.23
N ARG A 37 -5.79 -4.74 -8.15
CA ARG A 37 -5.57 -3.31 -7.91
C ARG A 37 -4.99 -3.09 -6.52
N LEU A 38 -5.58 -3.68 -5.48
CA LEU A 38 -5.10 -3.57 -4.09
C LEU A 38 -3.70 -4.16 -3.92
N PHE A 39 -3.41 -5.32 -4.52
CA PHE A 39 -2.07 -5.91 -4.51
C PHE A 39 -1.01 -4.96 -5.07
N LYS A 40 -1.30 -4.34 -6.23
CA LYS A 40 -0.40 -3.34 -6.84
C LYS A 40 -0.28 -2.09 -5.97
N LEU A 41 -1.37 -1.65 -5.36
CA LEU A 41 -1.41 -0.48 -4.51
C LEU A 41 -0.54 -0.69 -3.26
N LEU A 42 -0.75 -1.77 -2.51
CA LEU A 42 0.07 -2.14 -1.35
C LEU A 42 1.57 -2.22 -1.69
N HIS A 43 1.91 -2.74 -2.86
CA HIS A 43 3.30 -2.77 -3.31
C HIS A 43 3.89 -1.41 -3.70
N ARG A 44 3.06 -0.42 -4.07
CA ARG A 44 3.49 0.98 -4.22
C ARG A 44 3.61 1.65 -2.87
N THR A 45 2.59 1.52 -2.01
CA THR A 45 2.57 2.10 -0.66
C THR A 45 3.77 1.64 0.16
N ARG A 46 4.14 0.35 0.14
CA ARG A 46 5.36 -0.12 0.86
C ARG A 46 6.64 0.56 0.37
N GLN A 47 6.75 0.86 -0.93
CA GLN A 47 7.96 1.48 -1.51
C GLN A 47 8.11 2.93 -1.07
N GLU A 48 6.98 3.61 -0.89
CA GLU A 48 6.92 4.98 -0.38
C GLU A 48 7.11 5.03 1.13
N VAL A 49 6.49 4.11 1.86
CA VAL A 49 6.48 4.05 3.32
C VAL A 49 7.82 3.62 3.91
N PHE A 50 8.47 2.62 3.31
CA PHE A 50 9.73 2.05 3.78
C PHE A 50 10.90 2.45 2.88
N LYS A 51 10.87 3.66 2.33
CA LYS A 51 11.90 4.12 1.39
C LYS A 51 13.29 4.00 2.02
N ASN A 52 14.23 3.43 1.27
CA ASN A 52 15.61 3.17 1.69
C ASN A 52 15.80 2.18 2.86
N ASP A 53 14.73 1.61 3.43
CA ASP A 53 14.80 0.54 4.42
C ASP A 53 14.66 -0.82 3.72
N THR A 54 15.78 -1.36 3.26
CA THR A 54 15.81 -2.63 2.51
C THR A 54 15.22 -3.80 3.28
N ARG A 55 15.44 -3.83 4.60
CA ARG A 55 14.93 -4.90 5.48
C ARG A 55 13.41 -4.82 5.58
N ALA A 56 12.86 -3.63 5.87
CA ALA A 56 11.42 -3.44 5.94
C ALA A 56 10.74 -3.64 4.57
N LEU A 57 11.38 -3.18 3.48
CA LEU A 57 10.87 -3.39 2.12
C LEU A 57 10.71 -4.87 1.79
N GLU A 58 11.73 -5.69 2.06
CA GLU A 58 11.67 -7.13 1.77
C GLU A 58 10.73 -7.88 2.73
N ALA A 59 10.70 -7.54 4.02
CA ALA A 59 9.74 -8.11 4.96
C ALA A 59 8.29 -7.83 4.54
N ALA A 60 7.98 -6.57 4.21
CA ALA A 60 6.66 -6.19 3.70
C ALA A 60 6.34 -6.88 2.36
N ARG A 61 7.35 -7.07 1.50
CA ARG A 61 7.20 -7.83 0.25
C ARG A 61 6.68 -9.23 0.50
N GLN A 62 7.37 -9.93 1.40
CA GLN A 62 7.12 -11.33 1.69
C GLN A 62 5.73 -11.48 2.29
N LYS A 63 5.39 -10.64 3.26
CA LYS A 63 4.08 -10.66 3.91
C LYS A 63 2.93 -10.40 2.94
N ILE A 64 3.04 -9.38 2.08
CA ILE A 64 2.01 -9.11 1.05
C ILE A 64 1.84 -10.33 0.13
N ASN A 65 2.94 -10.92 -0.35
CA ASN A 65 2.84 -12.08 -1.24
C ASN A 65 2.26 -13.31 -0.54
N GLU A 66 2.61 -13.53 0.72
CA GLU A 66 2.13 -14.66 1.52
C GLU A 66 0.62 -14.55 1.75
N GLU A 67 0.12 -13.40 2.20
CA GLU A 67 -1.32 -13.20 2.46
C GLU A 67 -2.16 -13.39 1.19
N PHE A 68 -1.72 -12.82 0.06
CA PHE A 68 -2.46 -12.99 -1.21
C PHE A 68 -2.37 -14.43 -1.74
N LYS A 69 -1.29 -15.14 -1.47
CA LYS A 69 -1.14 -16.55 -1.86
C LYS A 69 -2.01 -17.47 -1.01
N ASN A 70 -2.05 -17.25 0.30
CA ASN A 70 -2.83 -18.07 1.22
C ASN A 70 -4.33 -17.97 0.95
N ASN A 71 -4.78 -16.84 0.39
CA ASN A 71 -6.18 -16.60 0.07
C ASN A 71 -6.51 -16.73 -1.42
N GLN A 72 -5.58 -17.19 -2.26
CA GLN A 72 -5.79 -17.27 -3.72
C GLN A 72 -6.94 -18.21 -4.12
N SER A 73 -7.10 -19.31 -3.39
CA SER A 73 -8.12 -20.34 -3.67
C SER A 73 -9.42 -20.12 -2.90
N GLU A 74 -9.61 -18.94 -2.29
CA GLU A 74 -10.85 -18.64 -1.59
C GLU A 74 -11.98 -18.43 -2.60
N THR A 75 -13.10 -19.12 -2.37
CA THR A 75 -14.28 -19.07 -3.25
C THR A 75 -15.51 -18.45 -2.58
N SER A 76 -15.46 -18.22 -1.26
CA SER A 76 -16.55 -17.57 -0.54
C SER A 76 -16.54 -16.06 -0.82
N GLU A 77 -17.64 -15.56 -1.39
CA GLU A 77 -17.80 -14.14 -1.72
C GLU A 77 -17.72 -13.24 -0.47
N GLU A 78 -18.33 -13.66 0.63
CA GLU A 78 -18.29 -12.94 1.91
C GLU A 78 -16.85 -12.75 2.39
N LYS A 79 -16.08 -13.85 2.37
CA LYS A 79 -14.68 -13.83 2.81
C LYS A 79 -13.77 -13.04 1.87
N ILE A 80 -14.01 -13.10 0.55
CA ILE A 80 -13.29 -12.28 -0.42
C ILE A 80 -13.53 -10.78 -0.12
N ASN A 81 -14.77 -10.38 0.14
CA ASN A 81 -15.09 -8.98 0.46
C ASN A 81 -14.41 -8.52 1.76
N GLU A 82 -14.37 -9.37 2.79
CA GLU A 82 -13.65 -9.08 4.02
C GLU A 82 -12.15 -8.90 3.78
N LEU A 83 -11.53 -9.79 3.01
CA LEU A 83 -10.10 -9.72 2.67
C LEU A 83 -9.75 -8.47 1.87
N LEU A 84 -10.60 -8.08 0.91
CA LEU A 84 -10.42 -6.84 0.16
C LEU A 84 -10.50 -5.61 1.06
N LYS A 85 -11.47 -5.59 1.99
CA LYS A 85 -11.60 -4.51 2.98
C LYS A 85 -10.37 -4.42 3.87
N ILE A 86 -9.91 -5.54 4.42
CA ILE A 86 -8.70 -5.59 5.25
C ILE A 86 -7.49 -5.07 4.47
N ALA A 87 -7.30 -5.50 3.22
CA ALA A 87 -6.20 -5.04 2.38
C ALA A 87 -6.26 -3.53 2.12
N SER A 88 -7.46 -2.98 1.91
CA SER A 88 -7.68 -1.53 1.78
C SER A 88 -7.35 -0.78 3.08
N ASP A 89 -7.83 -1.27 4.22
CA ASP A 89 -7.57 -0.63 5.52
C ASP A 89 -6.08 -0.64 5.87
N VAL A 90 -5.38 -1.75 5.59
CA VAL A 90 -3.93 -1.87 5.77
C VAL A 90 -3.18 -0.87 4.89
N GLU A 91 -3.62 -0.64 3.65
CA GLU A 91 -3.03 0.38 2.78
C GLU A 91 -3.10 1.77 3.41
N VAL A 92 -4.28 2.15 3.90
CA VAL A 92 -4.51 3.44 4.52
C VAL A 92 -3.65 3.60 5.77
N ILE A 93 -3.62 2.58 6.63
CA ILE A 93 -2.81 2.59 7.87
C ILE A 93 -1.32 2.76 7.55
N LEU A 94 -0.79 2.01 6.58
CA LEU A 94 0.61 2.14 6.17
C LEU A 94 0.92 3.57 5.72
N ARG A 95 0.03 4.17 4.93
CA ARG A 95 0.22 5.52 4.39
C ARG A 95 0.09 6.60 5.46
N THR A 96 -0.81 6.47 6.43
CA THR A 96 -1.12 7.55 7.40
C THR A 96 -0.43 7.43 8.75
N SER A 97 0.04 6.24 9.13
CA SER A 97 0.50 6.00 10.51
C SER A 97 1.98 5.66 10.62
N VAL A 98 2.67 5.36 9.50
CA VAL A 98 4.09 4.98 9.53
C VAL A 98 4.99 6.16 9.22
N ILE A 99 5.84 6.55 10.17
CA ILE A 99 6.92 7.53 10.03
C ILE A 99 8.26 6.81 10.12
N GLN A 100 9.19 7.13 9.22
CA GLN A 100 10.54 6.56 9.27
C GLN A 100 11.44 7.39 10.19
N ALA A 101 12.39 6.72 10.83
CA ALA A 101 13.35 7.33 11.73
C ALA A 101 14.74 6.77 11.44
N VAL A 102 15.77 7.63 11.38
CA VAL A 102 17.16 7.23 11.16
C VAL A 102 18.02 7.74 12.31
N HIS A 103 18.80 6.86 12.92
CA HIS A 103 19.78 7.24 13.94
C HIS A 103 20.97 7.91 13.25
N THR A 104 21.31 9.16 13.65
CA THR A 104 22.36 9.94 12.98
C THR A 104 23.63 10.03 13.82
N ASP A 105 23.50 10.36 15.10
CA ASP A 105 24.59 10.51 16.10
C ASP A 105 24.21 9.76 17.38
N SER A 106 25.10 9.69 18.38
CA SER A 106 24.91 8.88 19.60
C SER A 106 23.58 9.10 20.33
N ASP A 107 22.99 10.30 20.24
CA ASP A 107 21.76 10.67 20.96
C ASP A 107 20.71 11.37 20.09
N LYS A 108 20.79 11.21 18.76
CA LYS A 108 19.90 11.90 17.82
C LYS A 108 19.24 10.95 16.84
N ILE A 109 17.93 11.16 16.66
CA ILE A 109 17.11 10.47 15.68
C ILE A 109 16.50 11.50 14.74
N LEU A 110 16.74 11.34 13.44
CA LEU A 110 16.09 12.11 12.39
C LEU A 110 14.78 11.44 11.98
N LEU A 111 13.66 12.11 12.21
CA LEU A 111 12.36 11.68 11.68
C LEU A 111 12.22 12.12 10.23
N LEU A 112 11.67 11.23 9.40
CA LEU A 112 11.41 11.44 7.98
C LEU A 112 9.91 11.30 7.71
N PRO A 113 9.07 12.25 8.18
CA PRO A 113 7.65 12.24 7.88
C PRO A 113 7.42 12.50 6.39
N ARG A 114 6.43 11.81 5.81
CA ARG A 114 5.97 12.09 4.45
C ARG A 114 5.08 13.33 4.43
N LYS A 115 5.01 14.00 3.28
CA LYS A 115 4.25 15.27 3.14
C LYS A 115 2.77 15.11 3.46
N ASP A 116 2.22 13.97 3.07
CA ASP A 116 0.86 13.50 3.32
C ASP A 116 0.54 13.29 4.81
N LEU A 117 1.55 13.28 5.69
CA LEU A 117 1.38 13.24 7.15
C LEU A 117 1.44 14.62 7.80
N LEU A 118 1.94 15.63 7.08
CA LEU A 118 2.09 16.97 7.62
C LEU A 118 0.76 17.70 7.51
N GLN A 119 0.28 18.23 8.64
CA GLN A 119 -0.88 19.11 8.67
C GLN A 119 -0.45 20.54 8.33
N ASP A 120 -1.34 21.29 7.69
CA ASP A 120 -1.15 22.72 7.49
C ASP A 120 -1.08 23.41 8.86
N ASN A 121 -0.12 24.32 9.02
CA ASN A 121 -0.01 25.10 10.24
C ASN A 121 -1.26 25.97 10.39
N ILE A 122 -2.11 25.65 11.37
CA ILE A 122 -3.17 26.53 11.82
C ILE A 122 -2.52 27.62 12.68
N PRO A 123 -2.65 28.91 12.31
CA PRO A 123 -2.11 30.00 13.11
C PRO A 123 -2.62 29.89 14.54
N TYR A 124 -1.71 29.95 15.51
CA TYR A 124 -2.10 30.03 16.90
C TYR A 124 -2.80 31.37 17.16
N PHE A 125 -4.01 31.32 17.71
CA PHE A 125 -4.77 32.50 18.11
C PHE A 125 -4.80 32.57 19.63
N ASP A 126 -4.25 33.66 20.20
CA ASP A 126 -4.26 33.92 21.66
C ASP A 126 -5.67 34.05 22.26
N LYS A 127 -6.69 34.24 21.43
CA LYS A 127 -8.07 34.46 21.85
C LYS A 127 -8.93 33.29 21.41
N PRO A 128 -9.71 32.67 22.30
CA PRO A 128 -10.65 31.63 21.89
C PRO A 128 -11.64 32.19 20.88
N THR A 129 -11.68 31.62 19.68
CA THR A 129 -12.69 31.94 18.67
C THR A 129 -14.06 31.51 19.19
N LYS A 130 -15.01 32.45 19.26
CA LYS A 130 -16.42 32.12 19.51
C LYS A 130 -16.85 31.12 18.43
N LYS A 131 -17.32 29.94 18.84
CA LYS A 131 -17.88 28.95 17.90
C LYS A 131 -19.03 29.61 17.15
N HIS A 132 -18.99 29.58 15.83
CA HIS A 132 -20.17 29.82 15.02
C HIS A 132 -21.04 28.56 15.11
N GLU A 133 -22.18 28.70 15.78
CA GLU A 133 -23.28 27.74 15.67
C GLU A 133 -23.90 27.88 14.27
N SER A 134 -24.10 26.75 13.60
CA SER A 134 -24.96 26.61 12.42
C SER A 134 -25.62 25.24 12.50
#